data_AF-A0A923QYT3-F1
#
_entry.id   AF-A0A923QYT3-F1
#
_cell.length_a   1.000
_cell.length_b   1.000
_cell.length_c   1.000
_cell.angle_alpha   90.00
_cell.angle_beta   90.00
_cell.angle_gamma   90.00
#
_symmetry.space_group_name_H-M   'P 1'
#
loop_
_entity.id
_entity.type
_entity.pdbx_description
1 polymer ?
#
loop_
_entity_poly.entity_id
_entity_poly.type
_entity_poly.pdbx_seq_one_letter_code
_entity_poly.pdbx_strand_id
1 'polypeptide(L)'
;MPYAQHTTNNSQLKNLAPIVLFVYNRPGHTEKTLTALKINVLANESILYIYSDGPKENATQETLSKINETRKLIRKEKWCKEVF
;
A
#
# COMPACT_ATOMS: atom_id res chain seq x y z
N MET A 1 27.93 -12.15 38.14
CA MET A 1 28.96 -11.91 37.10
C MET A 1 28.79 -12.95 36.01
N PRO A 2 28.78 -12.57 34.72
CA PRO A 2 27.73 -11.85 33.99
C PRO A 2 26.74 -12.80 33.29
N TYR A 3 25.52 -12.30 33.04
CA TYR A 3 24.50 -12.93 32.19
C TYR A 3 25.11 -13.18 30.80
N ALA A 4 25.00 -14.40 30.28
CA ALA A 4 25.39 -14.70 28.91
C ALA A 4 24.67 -13.73 27.97
N GLN A 5 25.44 -12.96 27.22
CA GLN A 5 24.89 -12.07 26.20
C GLN A 5 24.23 -12.96 25.15
N HIS A 6 22.90 -12.97 25.14
CA HIS A 6 22.15 -13.38 23.97
C HIS A 6 22.53 -12.41 22.86
N THR A 7 23.51 -12.81 22.05
CA THR A 7 23.75 -12.21 20.74
C THR A 7 22.52 -12.50 19.91
N THR A 8 21.57 -11.57 19.90
CA THR A 8 20.46 -11.60 18.97
C THR A 8 21.05 -11.52 17.58
N ASN A 9 21.12 -12.66 16.89
CA ASN A 9 21.42 -12.70 15.47
C ASN A 9 20.42 -11.77 14.77
N ASN A 10 20.88 -10.58 14.38
CA ASN A 10 20.14 -9.57 13.61
C ASN A 10 19.81 -10.04 12.18
N SER A 11 19.85 -11.35 11.92
CA SER A 11 19.57 -11.98 10.63
C SER A 11 18.20 -12.67 10.55
N GLN A 12 17.34 -12.57 11.58
CA GLN A 12 15.90 -12.67 11.34
C GLN A 12 15.48 -11.40 10.60
N LEU A 13 15.70 -11.40 9.28
CA LEU A 13 15.22 -10.40 8.36
C LEU A 13 13.76 -10.09 8.72
N LYS A 14 13.53 -8.84 9.16
CA LYS A 14 12.21 -8.25 9.37
C LYS A 14 11.44 -8.27 8.05
N ASN A 15 10.92 -9.42 7.65
CA ASN A 15 9.93 -9.51 6.60
C ASN A 15 8.59 -9.18 7.24
N LEU A 16 8.33 -7.88 7.35
CA LEU A 16 7.02 -7.38 7.71
C LEU A 16 6.00 -7.93 6.71
N ALA A 17 4.81 -8.25 7.21
CA ALA A 17 3.74 -8.74 6.37
C ALA A 17 3.44 -7.72 5.25
N PRO A 18 3.30 -8.16 3.99
CA PRO A 18 2.93 -7.26 2.91
C PRO A 18 1.51 -6.74 3.12
N ILE A 19 1.27 -5.53 2.63
CA ILE A 19 -0.04 -4.90 2.62
C ILE A 19 -0.62 -5.06 1.22
N VAL A 20 -1.87 -5.49 1.12
CA VAL A 20 -2.63 -5.52 -0.14
C VAL A 20 -3.76 -4.50 -0.06
N LEU A 21 -3.86 -3.63 -1.08
CA LEU A 21 -4.91 -2.63 -1.19
C LEU A 21 -5.65 -2.79 -2.52
N PHE A 22 -6.96 -3.03 -2.44
CA PHE A 22 -7.82 -3.08 -3.62
C PHE A 22 -8.50 -1.71 -3.81
N VAL A 23 -8.45 -1.18 -5.02
CA VAL A 23 -9.01 0.13 -5.37
C VAL A 23 -9.85 0.06 -6.65
N TYR A 24 -10.77 1.01 -6.81
CA TYR A 24 -11.66 1.05 -7.97
C TYR A 24 -11.95 2.49 -8.42
N ASN A 25 -13.18 2.99 -8.26
CA ASN A 25 -13.65 4.28 -8.79
C ASN A 25 -13.86 5.35 -7.70
N ARG A 26 -13.09 5.26 -6.59
CA ARG A 26 -13.22 6.17 -5.43
C ARG A 26 -11.91 6.92 -5.18
N PRO A 27 -11.53 7.90 -6.02
CA PRO A 27 -10.25 8.58 -5.92
C PRO A 27 -10.07 9.26 -4.55
N GLY A 28 -11.04 10.05 -4.09
CA GLY A 28 -10.94 10.74 -2.80
C GLY A 28 -10.95 9.81 -1.56
N HIS A 29 -11.56 8.61 -1.64
CA HIS A 29 -11.43 7.64 -0.55
C HIS A 29 -10.06 6.96 -0.60
N THR A 30 -9.58 6.63 -1.80
CA THR A 30 -8.26 6.02 -2.00
C THR A 30 -7.16 6.93 -1.47
N GLU A 31 -7.23 8.24 -1.73
CA GLU A 31 -6.27 9.23 -1.22
C GLU A 31 -6.27 9.29 0.31
N LYS A 32 -7.45 9.34 0.93
CA LYS A 32 -7.57 9.32 2.39
C LYS A 32 -7.02 8.03 2.98
N THR A 33 -7.30 6.88 2.37
CA THR A 33 -6.78 5.58 2.80
C THR A 33 -5.25 5.53 2.70
N LEU A 34 -4.67 5.97 1.59
CA LEU A 34 -3.21 6.01 1.42
C LEU A 34 -2.55 6.96 2.41
N THR A 35 -3.14 8.13 2.65
CA THR A 35 -2.64 9.11 3.62
C THR A 35 -2.64 8.56 5.04
N ALA A 36 -3.73 7.89 5.44
CA ALA A 36 -3.83 7.24 6.74
C ALA A 36 -2.87 6.04 6.86
N LEU A 37 -2.73 5.24 5.81
CA LEU A 37 -1.84 4.09 5.80
C LEU A 37 -0.37 4.53 5.94
N LYS A 38 0.00 5.63 5.28
CA LYS A 38 1.37 6.18 5.29
C LYS A 38 1.87 6.58 6.69
N ILE A 39 0.98 6.97 7.59
CA ILE A 39 1.34 7.39 8.95
C ILE A 39 1.36 6.24 9.96
N ASN A 40 1.05 5.00 9.54
CA ASN A 40 1.10 3.85 10.42
C ASN A 40 2.54 3.41 10.67
N VAL A 41 2.81 2.96 11.90
CA VAL A 41 4.11 2.43 12.31
C VAL A 41 4.47 1.23 11.43
N LEU A 42 5.72 1.19 10.93
CA LEU A 42 6.26 0.14 10.03
C LEU A 42 5.69 0.11 8.61
N ALA A 43 4.78 1.01 8.24
CA ALA A 43 4.18 1.01 6.90
C ALA A 43 5.22 1.31 5.81
N ASN A 44 6.19 2.18 6.09
CA ASN A 44 7.31 2.49 5.19
C ASN A 44 8.32 1.35 5.03
N GLU A 45 8.34 0.39 5.95
CA GLU A 45 9.21 -0.80 5.91
C GLU A 45 8.50 -2.02 5.28
N SER A 46 7.19 -1.94 5.09
CA SER A 46 6.36 -3.00 4.50
C SER A 46 6.30 -2.87 2.97
N ILE A 47 6.02 -3.98 2.27
CA ILE A 47 5.73 -3.98 0.82
C ILE A 47 4.24 -3.69 0.63
N LEU A 48 3.90 -2.82 -0.32
CA LEU A 48 2.51 -2.50 -0.67
C LEU A 48 2.19 -2.97 -2.10
N TYR A 49 1.20 -3.84 -2.22
CA TYR A 49 0.60 -4.25 -3.49
C TYR A 49 -0.73 -3.54 -3.70
N ILE A 50 -0.91 -2.85 -4.83
CA ILE A 50 -2.14 -2.14 -5.13
C ILE A 50 -2.80 -2.74 -6.38
N TYR A 51 -3.97 -3.35 -6.20
CA TYR A 51 -4.78 -3.88 -7.29
C TYR A 51 -5.89 -2.88 -7.65
N SER A 52 -5.91 -2.44 -8.90
CA SER A 52 -7.00 -1.61 -9.43
C SER A 52 -7.90 -2.44 -10.34
N ASP A 53 -9.15 -2.63 -9.92
CA ASP A 53 -10.13 -3.37 -10.70
C ASP A 53 -10.41 -2.72 -12.07
N GLY A 54 -10.86 -3.55 -13.01
CA GLY A 54 -11.36 -3.12 -14.31
C GLY A 54 -12.77 -2.52 -14.23
N PRO A 55 -13.18 -1.72 -15.23
CA PRO A 55 -14.55 -1.26 -15.32
C PRO A 55 -15.53 -2.43 -15.48
N LYS A 56 -16.72 -2.29 -14.92
CA LYS A 56 -17.85 -3.19 -15.22
C LYS A 56 -18.30 -3.00 -16.67
N GLU A 57 -18.95 -4.00 -17.24
CA GLU A 57 -19.40 -4.01 -18.65
C GLU A 57 -20.24 -2.77 -19.04
N ASN A 58 -21.09 -2.30 -18.12
CA ASN A 58 -21.95 -1.13 -18.31
C ASN A 58 -21.41 0.15 -17.64
N ALA A 59 -20.10 0.27 -17.43
CA ALA A 59 -19.51 1.44 -16.79
C ALA A 59 -19.79 2.72 -17.57
N THR A 60 -20.31 3.73 -16.88
CA THR A 60 -20.52 5.07 -17.43
C THR A 60 -19.20 5.78 -17.67
N GLN A 61 -19.19 6.81 -18.53
CA GLN A 61 -18.01 7.66 -18.72
C GLN A 61 -17.52 8.31 -17.42
N GLU A 62 -18.44 8.68 -16.52
CA GLU A 62 -18.08 9.17 -15.19
C GLU A 62 -17.34 8.10 -14.37
N THR A 63 -17.81 6.85 -14.41
CA THR A 63 -17.15 5.72 -13.75
C THR A 63 -15.75 5.50 -14.30
N LEU A 64 -15.60 5.50 -15.63
CA LEU A 64 -14.31 5.37 -16.31
C LEU A 64 -13.34 6.50 -15.92
N SER A 65 -13.83 7.74 -15.85
CA SER A 65 -13.06 8.89 -15.41
C SER A 65 -12.54 8.71 -13.97
N LYS A 66 -13.39 8.31 -13.03
CA LYS A 66 -13.01 8.07 -11.63
C LYS A 66 -12.03 6.90 -11.46
N ILE A 67 -12.17 5.83 -12.25
CA ILE A 67 -11.19 4.73 -12.28
C ILE A 67 -9.84 5.26 -12.74
N ASN A 68 -9.81 6.04 -13.82
CA ASN A 68 -8.57 6.62 -14.34
C ASN A 68 -7.92 7.59 -13.36
N GLU A 69 -8.71 8.39 -12.65
CA GLU A 69 -8.23 9.27 -11.58
C GLU A 69 -7.62 8.46 -10.43
N THR A 70 -8.31 7.40 -9.98
CA THR A 70 -7.80 6.49 -8.94
C THR A 70 -6.49 5.83 -9.37
N ARG A 71 -6.38 5.37 -10.62
CA ARG A 71 -5.15 4.80 -11.18
C ARG A 71 -4.01 5.82 -11.27
N LYS A 72 -4.31 7.07 -11.62
CA LYS A 72 -3.32 8.16 -11.63
C LYS A 72 -2.81 8.47 -10.23
N LEU A 73 -3.69 8.43 -9.22
CA LEU A 73 -3.34 8.64 -7.82
C LEU A 73 -2.38 7.54 -7.32
N ILE A 74 -2.76 6.26 -7.41
CA ILE A 74 -1.96 5.16 -6.86
C ILE A 74 -0.58 5.03 -7.54
N ARG A 75 -0.44 5.41 -8.81
CA ARG A 75 0.85 5.41 -9.54
C ARG A 75 1.84 6.46 -9.05
N LYS A 76 1.38 7.47 -8.30
CA LYS A 76 2.25 8.51 -7.72
C LYS A 76 2.83 8.09 -6.37
N GLU A 77 2.30 7.04 -5.74
CA GLU A 77 2.72 6.62 -4.40
C GLU A 77 4.06 5.90 -4.42
N LYS A 78 5.03 6.40 -3.64
CA LYS A 78 6.39 5.84 -3.51
C LYS A 78 6.94 5.91 -2.09
N TRP A 79 6.09 5.70 -1.08
CA TRP A 79 6.49 5.85 0.33
C TRP A 79 6.73 4.53 1.07
N CYS A 80 6.32 3.39 0.51
CA CYS A 80 6.62 2.06 1.06
C CYS A 80 8.02 1.60 0.64
N LYS A 81 8.50 0.51 1.27
CA LYS A 81 9.77 -0.14 0.90
C LYS A 81 9.80 -0.46 -0.59
N GLU A 82 8.71 -1.04 -1.08
CA GLU A 82 8.43 -1.33 -2.48
C GLU A 82 6.92 -1.15 -2.74
N VAL A 83 6.55 -0.66 -3.93
CA VAL A 83 5.16 -0.49 -4.35
C VAL A 83 4.99 -1.15 -5.72
N PHE A 84 3.99 -2.03 -5.84
CA PHE A 84 3.66 -2.78 -7.05
C PHE A 84 2.21 -2.54 -7.49
#